data_AF-A0A023C0R5-F1
#
_entry.id   AF-A0A023C0R5-F1
#
_cell.length_a   1.000
_cell.length_b   1.000
_cell.length_c   1.000
_cell.angle_alpha   90.00
_cell.angle_beta   90.00
_cell.angle_gamma   90.00
#
_symmetry.space_group_name_H-M   'P 1'
#
loop_
_entity.id
_entity.type
_entity.pdbx_description
1 polymer ?
#
loop_
_entity_poly.entity_id
_entity_poly.type
_entity_poly.pdbx_seq_one_letter_code
_entity_poly.pdbx_strand_id
1 'polypeptide(L)'
;MDDKRERFINWIGVSLSLPEDRLTEIFYFDKKTNLFFTIHVADYFMLNEDFEVDEAVTTSYNKKTEDEIVTWIKRIENEDKQIIRVPQKGLTDKTLKRIEAKNFLNGLSIEMDELQIWEIEESTSVKIDLTKEQQNSPDKKWWELWK
;
A
#
# COMPACT_ATOMS: atom_id res chain seq x y z
N MET A 1 -4.62 24.42 12.21
CA MET A 1 -3.34 23.69 12.12
C MET A 1 -3.40 22.29 12.75
N ASP A 2 -4.20 22.07 13.82
CA ASP A 2 -4.31 20.75 14.46
C ASP A 2 -4.99 19.65 13.62
N ASP A 3 -5.98 19.98 12.80
CA ASP A 3 -6.82 18.97 12.12
C ASP A 3 -6.05 18.10 11.09
N LYS A 4 -5.18 18.72 10.29
CA LYS A 4 -4.35 17.98 9.31
C LYS A 4 -3.43 16.99 10.00
N ARG A 5 -2.76 17.41 11.08
CA ARG A 5 -1.84 16.56 11.83
C ARG A 5 -2.56 15.40 12.51
N GLU A 6 -3.74 15.66 13.06
CA GLU A 6 -4.60 14.63 13.63
C GLU A 6 -5.04 13.60 12.57
N ARG A 7 -5.33 14.02 11.34
CA ARG A 7 -5.63 13.11 10.22
C ARG A 7 -4.49 12.11 9.96
N PHE A 8 -3.23 12.58 9.90
CA PHE A 8 -2.08 11.67 9.73
C PHE A 8 -1.86 10.75 10.93
N ILE A 9 -2.00 11.28 12.15
CA ILE A 9 -1.91 10.47 13.38
C ILE A 9 -2.97 9.36 13.37
N ASN A 10 -4.19 9.69 12.97
CA ASN A 10 -5.29 8.73 12.88
C ASN A 10 -5.02 7.69 11.80
N TRP A 11 -4.56 8.10 10.61
CA TRP A 11 -4.20 7.20 9.51
C TRP A 11 -3.09 6.22 9.90
N ILE A 12 -1.98 6.71 10.47
CA ILE A 12 -0.90 5.85 11.00
C ILE A 12 -1.44 4.96 12.12
N GLY A 13 -2.34 5.49 12.94
CA GLY A 13 -3.05 4.75 13.98
C GLY A 13 -3.97 3.63 13.46
N VAL A 14 -4.37 3.63 12.18
CA VAL A 14 -5.04 2.47 11.58
C VAL A 14 -4.02 1.35 11.41
N SER A 15 -2.91 1.61 10.73
CA SER A 15 -1.81 0.64 10.54
C SER A 15 -1.35 0.03 11.86
N LEU A 16 -1.07 0.87 12.87
CA LEU A 16 -0.59 0.41 14.18
C LEU A 16 -1.58 -0.50 14.92
N SER A 17 -2.88 -0.39 14.62
CA SER A 17 -3.91 -1.25 15.22
C SER A 17 -4.05 -2.61 14.55
N LEU A 18 -3.54 -2.75 13.32
CA LEU A 18 -3.53 -4.03 12.63
C LEU A 18 -2.48 -4.96 13.24
N PRO A 19 -2.77 -6.27 13.39
CA PRO A 19 -1.78 -7.25 13.85
C PRO A 19 -0.53 -7.22 12.98
N GLU A 20 0.60 -7.56 13.60
CA GLU A 20 1.82 -7.89 12.86
C GLU A 20 1.50 -9.02 11.85
N ASP A 21 2.12 -8.97 10.68
CA ASP A 21 1.92 -9.93 9.59
C ASP A 21 0.53 -9.99 8.94
N ARG A 22 -0.34 -8.99 9.17
CA ARG A 22 -1.58 -8.87 8.39
C ARG A 22 -1.28 -8.40 6.97
N LEU A 23 -1.22 -9.35 6.03
CA LEU A 23 -0.91 -9.11 4.62
C LEU A 23 -2.05 -8.52 3.79
N THR A 24 -3.26 -8.36 4.34
CA THR A 24 -4.41 -7.90 3.54
C THR A 24 -4.22 -6.50 2.98
N GLU A 25 -3.59 -5.62 3.75
CA GLU A 25 -3.29 -4.24 3.37
C GLU A 25 -2.02 -3.81 4.12
N ILE A 26 -1.07 -3.23 3.39
CA ILE A 26 0.19 -2.75 3.94
C ILE A 26 0.28 -1.25 3.72
N PHE A 27 0.72 -0.54 4.76
CA PHE A 27 0.76 0.91 4.82
C PHE A 27 2.18 1.40 4.58
N TYR A 28 2.34 2.41 3.73
CA TYR A 28 3.64 2.93 3.32
C TYR A 28 3.69 4.46 3.36
N PHE A 29 4.91 4.98 3.40
CA PHE A 29 5.24 6.38 3.21
C PHE A 29 6.36 6.51 2.17
N ASP A 30 6.12 7.26 1.09
CA ASP A 30 7.14 7.59 0.09
C ASP A 30 7.79 8.94 0.40
N LYS A 31 9.06 8.90 0.81
CA LYS A 31 9.87 10.09 1.09
C LYS A 31 10.07 10.99 -0.13
N LYS A 32 10.02 10.46 -1.34
CA LYS A 32 10.26 11.25 -2.56
C LYS A 32 9.10 12.20 -2.85
N THR A 33 7.89 11.80 -2.49
CA THR A 33 6.64 12.49 -2.80
C THR A 33 5.90 12.99 -1.56
N ASN A 34 6.43 12.71 -0.37
CA ASN A 34 5.80 13.02 0.91
C ASN A 34 4.39 12.43 1.05
N LEU A 35 4.19 11.23 0.48
CA LEU A 35 2.88 10.61 0.30
C LEU A 35 2.72 9.37 1.17
N PHE A 36 1.65 9.33 1.95
CA PHE A 36 1.17 8.12 2.61
C PHE A 36 0.20 7.38 1.67
N PHE A 37 0.37 6.08 1.53
CA PHE A 37 -0.46 5.24 0.68
C PHE A 37 -0.56 3.82 1.25
N THR A 38 -1.50 3.05 0.74
CA THR A 38 -1.61 1.62 1.05
C THR A 38 -1.52 0.79 -0.22
N ILE A 39 -1.06 -0.45 -0.07
CA ILE A 39 -1.16 -1.48 -1.11
C ILE A 39 -1.99 -2.61 -0.53
N HIS A 40 -3.08 -2.94 -1.20
CA HIS A 40 -3.92 -4.08 -0.87
C HIS A 40 -3.32 -5.35 -1.48
N VAL A 41 -3.48 -6.50 -0.81
CA VAL A 41 -3.06 -7.80 -1.37
C VAL A 41 -3.66 -8.06 -2.76
N ALA A 42 -4.88 -7.58 -2.99
CA ALA A 42 -5.56 -7.73 -4.28
C ALA A 42 -4.87 -6.97 -5.41
N ASP A 43 -4.13 -5.90 -5.10
CA ASP A 43 -3.37 -5.14 -6.09
C ASP A 43 -2.18 -5.94 -6.64
N TYR A 44 -1.68 -6.94 -5.92
CA TYR A 44 -0.70 -7.86 -6.47
C TYR A 44 -1.32 -8.83 -7.48
N PHE A 45 -2.60 -9.16 -7.33
CA PHE A 45 -3.28 -10.07 -8.27
C PHE A 45 -3.56 -9.44 -9.64
N MET A 46 -3.43 -8.12 -9.80
CA MET A 46 -3.49 -7.51 -11.12
C MET A 46 -2.18 -7.60 -11.91
N LEU A 47 -1.10 -8.05 -11.29
CA LEU A 47 0.22 -8.03 -11.90
C LEU A 47 0.69 -9.40 -12.39
N ASN A 48 1.55 -9.39 -13.41
CA ASN A 48 2.36 -10.53 -13.84
C ASN A 48 3.71 -10.58 -13.08
N GLU A 49 4.57 -11.52 -13.45
CA GLU A 49 5.88 -11.74 -12.80
C GLU A 49 6.86 -10.58 -13.01
N ASP A 50 6.66 -9.78 -14.05
CA ASP A 50 7.44 -8.56 -14.34
C ASP A 50 6.85 -7.29 -13.68
N PHE A 51 5.88 -7.49 -12.78
CA PHE A 51 5.11 -6.44 -12.11
C PHE A 51 4.36 -5.51 -13.08
N GLU A 52 3.95 -6.02 -14.25
CA GLU A 52 3.11 -5.32 -15.22
C GLU A 52 1.67 -5.80 -15.12
N VAL A 53 0.70 -4.97 -15.51
CA VAL A 53 -0.72 -5.36 -15.49
C VAL A 53 -0.92 -6.56 -16.42
N ASP A 54 -1.46 -7.64 -15.87
CA ASP A 54 -1.66 -8.89 -16.60
C ASP A 54 -2.83 -8.77 -17.58
N GLU A 55 -2.62 -9.19 -18.84
CA GLU A 55 -3.65 -9.16 -19.89
C GLU A 55 -4.88 -10.04 -19.57
N ALA A 56 -4.73 -11.02 -18.70
CA ALA A 56 -5.82 -11.86 -18.20
C ALA A 56 -6.64 -11.17 -17.10
N VAL A 57 -6.22 -10.00 -16.62
CA VAL A 57 -6.88 -9.28 -15.53
C VAL A 57 -7.65 -8.08 -16.06
N THR A 58 -8.82 -7.84 -15.46
CA THR A 58 -9.55 -6.57 -15.58
C THR A 58 -9.74 -5.99 -14.19
N THR A 59 -9.33 -4.75 -13.99
CA THR A 59 -9.55 -4.01 -12.75
C THR A 59 -10.69 -3.00 -12.92
N SER A 60 -11.26 -2.53 -11.82
CA SER A 60 -12.13 -1.34 -11.83
C SER A 60 -11.37 -0.03 -11.63
N TYR A 61 -10.04 -0.08 -11.52
CA TYR A 61 -9.22 1.12 -11.39
C TYR A 61 -9.17 1.86 -12.72
N ASN A 62 -9.19 3.19 -12.65
CA ASN A 62 -8.79 3.97 -13.81
C ASN A 62 -7.29 3.78 -14.10
N LYS A 63 -6.86 4.05 -15.34
CA LYS A 63 -5.48 3.82 -15.78
C LYS A 63 -4.43 4.56 -14.94
N LYS A 64 -4.74 5.77 -14.47
CA LYS A 64 -3.83 6.54 -13.62
C LYS A 64 -3.60 5.83 -12.28
N THR A 65 -4.67 5.36 -11.64
CA THR A 65 -4.61 4.60 -10.39
C THR A 65 -3.81 3.31 -10.57
N GLU A 66 -4.06 2.56 -11.65
CA GLU A 66 -3.28 1.36 -11.97
C GLU A 66 -1.78 1.67 -12.09
N ASP A 67 -1.42 2.71 -12.85
CA ASP A 67 -0.02 3.09 -13.08
C ASP A 67 0.67 3.54 -11.78
N GLU A 68 -0.04 4.24 -10.87
CA GLU A 68 0.46 4.63 -9.55
C GLU A 68 0.75 3.40 -8.68
N ILE A 69 -0.20 2.46 -8.60
CA ILE A 69 -0.06 1.22 -7.82
C ILE A 69 1.08 0.35 -8.38
N VAL A 70 1.12 0.12 -9.70
CA VAL A 70 2.20 -0.61 -10.39
C VAL A 70 3.56 0.01 -10.06
N THR A 71 3.64 1.34 -10.11
CA THR A 71 4.88 2.07 -9.80
C THR A 71 5.33 1.83 -8.37
N TRP A 72 4.40 1.86 -7.39
CA TRP A 72 4.75 1.60 -6.01
C TRP A 72 5.14 0.16 -5.75
N ILE A 73 4.39 -0.82 -6.28
CA ILE A 73 4.73 -2.23 -6.15
C ILE A 73 6.13 -2.49 -6.73
N LYS A 74 6.42 -2.03 -7.96
CA LYS A 74 7.77 -2.14 -8.54
C LYS A 74 8.86 -1.58 -7.63
N ARG A 75 8.62 -0.43 -6.98
CA ARG A 75 9.60 0.17 -6.08
C ARG A 75 9.76 -0.60 -4.77
N ILE A 76 8.67 -1.14 -4.21
CA ILE A 76 8.68 -1.97 -3.00
C ILE A 76 9.48 -3.25 -3.23
N GLU A 77 9.19 -3.95 -4.34
CA GLU A 77 9.83 -5.22 -4.70
C GLU A 77 11.31 -5.06 -5.07
N ASN A 78 11.71 -3.87 -5.52
CA ASN A 78 13.11 -3.50 -5.72
C ASN A 78 13.78 -2.91 -4.47
N GLU A 79 13.18 -3.07 -3.29
CA GLU A 79 13.72 -2.61 -2.00
C GLU A 79 14.06 -1.10 -1.96
N ASP A 80 13.25 -0.25 -2.60
CA ASP A 80 13.48 1.20 -2.60
C ASP A 80 13.44 1.77 -1.17
N LYS A 81 14.62 2.18 -0.68
CA LYS A 81 14.82 2.75 0.66
C LYS A 81 14.08 4.07 0.91
N GLN A 82 13.54 4.70 -0.14
CA GLN A 82 12.68 5.88 0.00
C GLN A 82 11.23 5.51 0.36
N ILE A 83 10.83 4.27 0.16
CA ILE A 83 9.54 3.75 0.61
C ILE A 83 9.72 3.13 2.00
N ILE A 84 9.04 3.71 2.98
CA ILE A 84 9.08 3.26 4.37
C ILE A 84 7.77 2.56 4.69
N ARG A 85 7.86 1.31 5.15
CA ARG A 85 6.70 0.60 5.71
C ARG A 85 6.30 1.23 7.04
N VAL A 86 5.03 1.57 7.17
CA VAL A 86 4.43 2.00 8.44
C VAL A 86 4.19 0.76 9.30
N PRO A 87 4.62 0.75 10.59
CA PRO A 87 4.50 -0.44 11.42
C PRO A 87 3.05 -0.89 11.64
N GLN A 88 2.86 -2.21 11.73
CA GLN A 88 1.64 -2.87 12.20
C GLN A 88 1.99 -3.60 13.49
N LYS A 89 1.34 -3.24 14.59
CA LYS A 89 1.75 -3.64 15.96
C LYS A 89 0.62 -4.27 16.78
N GLY A 90 -0.58 -4.38 16.24
CA GLY A 90 -1.76 -4.90 16.94
C GLY A 90 -2.17 -4.06 18.16
N LEU A 91 -1.88 -2.75 18.17
CA LEU A 91 -2.12 -1.91 19.34
C LEU A 91 -3.61 -1.61 19.52
N THR A 92 -4.14 -2.01 20.67
CA THR A 92 -5.54 -1.74 21.08
C THR A 92 -5.66 -0.50 21.97
N ASP A 93 -4.62 -0.14 22.72
CA ASP A 93 -4.61 1.05 23.58
C ASP A 93 -4.51 2.33 22.75
N LYS A 94 -5.50 3.23 22.92
CA LYS A 94 -5.59 4.47 22.14
C LYS A 94 -4.45 5.45 22.44
N THR A 95 -3.98 5.51 23.68
CA THR A 95 -2.95 6.45 24.13
C THR A 95 -1.59 6.05 23.57
N LEU A 96 -1.22 4.79 23.72
CA LEU A 96 0.01 4.22 23.19
C LEU A 96 0.06 4.35 21.67
N LYS A 97 -1.04 4.02 20.99
CA LYS A 97 -1.16 4.15 19.54
C LYS A 97 -0.94 5.59 19.06
N ARG A 98 -1.49 6.56 19.78
CA ARG A 98 -1.29 7.99 19.49
C ARG A 98 0.16 8.43 19.72
N ILE A 99 0.83 7.92 20.76
CA ILE A 99 2.24 8.20 21.03
C ILE A 99 3.12 7.63 19.91
N GLU A 100 2.91 6.37 19.54
CA GLU A 100 3.64 5.69 18.47
C GLU A 100 3.44 6.37 17.11
N ALA A 101 2.21 6.76 16.77
CA ALA A 101 1.92 7.48 15.55
C ALA A 101 2.62 8.85 15.50
N LYS A 102 2.63 9.59 16.62
CA LYS A 102 3.35 10.86 16.73
C LYS A 102 4.86 10.66 16.59
N ASN A 103 5.42 9.62 17.20
CA ASN A 103 6.84 9.31 17.12
C ASN A 103 7.25 8.97 15.69
N PHE A 104 6.47 8.15 14.98
CA PHE A 104 6.69 7.85 13.57
C PHE A 104 6.68 9.13 12.73
N LEU A 105 5.61 9.93 12.85
CA LEU A 105 5.46 11.16 12.07
C LEU A 105 6.58 12.17 12.34
N ASN A 106 6.98 12.35 13.61
CA ASN A 106 8.10 13.21 13.97
C ASN A 106 9.43 12.70 13.43
N GLY A 107 9.62 11.38 13.38
CA GLY A 107 10.83 10.76 12.85
C GLY A 107 11.06 11.01 11.36
N LEU A 108 10.01 11.35 10.61
CA LEU A 108 10.13 11.68 9.18
C LEU A 108 10.83 13.02 8.93
N SER A 109 10.81 13.95 9.88
CA SER A 109 11.40 15.30 9.76
C SER A 109 10.89 16.09 8.54
N ILE A 110 9.58 16.03 8.27
CA ILE A 110 8.91 16.68 7.13
C ILE A 110 7.85 17.66 7.64
N GLU A 111 7.74 18.79 6.96
CA GLU A 111 6.74 19.81 7.26
C GLU A 111 5.31 19.30 6.97
N MET A 112 4.38 19.57 7.87
CA MET A 112 3.02 19.05 7.77
C MET A 112 2.31 19.46 6.48
N ASP A 113 2.64 20.62 5.93
CA ASP A 113 2.01 21.16 4.73
C ASP A 113 2.40 20.40 3.45
N GLU A 114 3.56 19.75 3.45
CA GLU A 114 4.06 18.95 2.34
C GLU A 114 3.50 17.53 2.31
N LEU A 115 2.98 17.05 3.45
CA LEU A 115 2.45 15.70 3.56
C LEU A 115 1.10 15.55 2.86
N GLN A 116 0.94 14.40 2.20
CA GLN A 116 -0.26 14.00 1.48
C GLN A 116 -0.66 12.57 1.87
N ILE A 117 -1.96 12.27 1.81
CA ILE A 117 -2.49 10.90 1.88
C ILE A 117 -3.10 10.63 0.51
N TRP A 118 -2.72 9.51 -0.10
CA TRP A 118 -3.36 9.03 -1.29
C TRP A 118 -4.71 8.42 -0.93
N GLU A 119 -5.78 8.94 -1.52
CA GLU A 119 -7.15 8.50 -1.30
C GLU A 119 -7.72 8.00 -2.62
N ILE A 120 -8.11 6.73 -2.65
CA ILE A 120 -8.88 6.18 -3.76
C ILE A 120 -10.36 6.45 -3.49
N GLU A 121 -11.01 7.20 -4.38
CA GLU A 121 -12.47 7.42 -4.32
C GLU A 121 -13.28 6.30 -5.02
N GLU A 122 -12.60 5.35 -5.66
CA GLU A 122 -13.18 4.29 -6.48
C GLU A 122 -13.43 2.99 -5.68
N SER A 123 -14.46 2.23 -6.02
CA SER A 123 -14.65 0.88 -5.50
C SER A 123 -13.68 -0.10 -6.18
N THR A 124 -12.82 -0.76 -5.40
CA THR A 124 -11.81 -1.71 -5.90
C THR A 124 -12.41 -3.08 -6.24
N SER A 125 -12.13 -3.57 -7.45
CA SER A 125 -12.37 -4.95 -7.86
C SER A 125 -11.32 -5.40 -8.87
N VAL A 126 -10.84 -6.63 -8.72
CA VAL A 126 -9.90 -7.30 -9.63
C VAL A 126 -10.57 -8.58 -10.11
N LYS A 127 -10.70 -8.75 -11.43
CA LYS A 127 -11.29 -9.93 -12.07
C LYS A 127 -10.23 -10.62 -12.91
N ILE A 128 -10.08 -11.92 -12.72
CA ILE A 128 -9.08 -12.74 -13.40
C ILE A 128 -9.80 -13.71 -14.34
N ASP A 129 -9.45 -13.68 -15.62
CA ASP A 129 -9.91 -14.66 -16.61
C ASP A 129 -8.96 -15.87 -16.64
N LEU A 130 -9.34 -16.90 -15.87
CA LEU A 130 -8.57 -18.15 -15.73
C LEU A 130 -8.40 -18.91 -17.06
N THR A 131 -9.20 -18.61 -18.09
CA THR A 131 -9.08 -19.29 -19.40
C THR A 131 -7.94 -18.74 -20.25
N LYS A 132 -7.57 -17.47 -20.05
CA LYS A 132 -6.43 -16.81 -20.71
C LYS A 132 -5.13 -17.02 -19.97
N GLU A 133 -5.18 -17.17 -18.65
CA GLU A 133 -4.02 -17.44 -17.80
C GLU A 133 -3.30 -18.73 -18.20
N GLN A 134 -4.04 -19.81 -18.49
CA GLN A 134 -3.48 -21.09 -18.95
C GLN A 134 -2.78 -21.02 -20.32
N GLN A 135 -3.08 -20.00 -21.12
CA GLN A 135 -2.48 -19.83 -22.45
C GLN A 135 -1.19 -18.99 -22.40
N ASN A 136 -1.14 -18.00 -21.50
CA ASN A 136 -0.06 -17.01 -21.48
C ASN A 136 1.03 -17.30 -20.45
N SER A 137 0.68 -17.87 -19.29
CA SER A 137 1.65 -18.17 -18.21
C SER A 137 1.25 -19.44 -17.43
N PRO A 138 1.41 -20.65 -18.02
CA PRO A 138 1.01 -21.91 -17.39
C PRO A 138 1.73 -22.24 -16.08
N ASP A 139 2.86 -21.56 -15.81
CA ASP A 139 3.67 -21.71 -14.61
C ASP A 139 3.46 -20.59 -13.57
N LYS A 140 2.53 -19.64 -13.81
CA LYS A 140 2.29 -18.53 -12.87
C LYS A 140 1.72 -19.06 -11.55
N LYS A 141 2.56 -19.06 -10.52
CA LYS A 141 2.19 -19.46 -9.17
C LYS A 141 1.98 -18.21 -8.32
N TRP A 142 0.76 -17.71 -8.29
CA TRP A 142 0.37 -16.54 -7.49
C TRP A 142 0.71 -16.65 -5.99
N TRP A 143 0.93 -17.88 -5.48
CA TRP A 143 1.38 -18.15 -4.13
C TRP A 143 2.90 -17.97 -3.90
N GLU A 144 3.72 -17.82 -4.95
CA GLU A 144 5.19 -17.66 -4.84
C GLU A 144 5.64 -16.21 -4.61
N LEU A 145 4.76 -15.22 -4.81
CA LEU A 145 4.97 -13.82 -4.38
C LEU A 145 5.09 -13.68 -2.84
N TRP A 146 4.82 -14.74 -2.08
CA TRP A 146 4.72 -14.74 -0.62
C TRP A 146 5.75 -15.64 0.08
N LYS A 147 6.86 -15.97 -0.59
CA LYS A 147 7.95 -16.79 -0.02
C LYS A 147 8.98 -15.98 0.75
#